data_AF-A0A2M8N5P4-F1
#
_entry.id   AF-A0A2M8N5P4-F1
#
_cell.length_a   1.000
_cell.length_b   1.000
_cell.length_c   1.000
_cell.angle_alpha   90.00
_cell.angle_beta   90.00
_cell.angle_gamma   90.00
#
_symmetry.space_group_name_H-M   'P 1'
#
loop_
_entity.id
_entity.type
_entity.pdbx_description
1 polymer ?
#
loop_
_entity_poly.entity_id
_entity_poly.type
_entity_poly.pdbx_seq_one_letter_code
_entity_poly.pdbx_strand_id
1 'polypeptide(L)'
;MTGSPGIAIGNVIGSNIANILFVIGVTAFFATLVGMRGEVLRDVVVMMLATGWMMYLMASGEISQIAGFNMIAVLLVYVIWQYWMAAKGKLNYEEPEIPEYPTMWMAVLFLGMGLASIAFGAEFLVRGAKTAASIIGVPEDVIGLSVIAVGTSLPELS
;
A
#
# COMPACT_ATOMS: atom_id res chain seq x y z
N MET A 1 -12.28 22.65 10.34
CA MET A 1 -11.70 21.47 9.65
C MET A 1 -10.76 21.99 8.57
N THR A 2 -9.49 22.18 8.90
CA THR A 2 -8.42 22.59 7.96
C THR A 2 -8.02 21.38 7.11
N GLY A 3 -8.96 20.86 6.32
CA GLY A 3 -8.67 19.85 5.32
C GLY A 3 -8.23 20.55 4.04
N SER A 4 -7.15 20.09 3.42
CA SER A 4 -6.87 20.37 2.00
C SER A 4 -7.27 19.11 1.22
N PRO A 5 -8.51 19.03 0.69
CA PRO A 5 -9.00 17.85 -0.02
C PRO A 5 -8.08 17.42 -1.16
N GLY A 6 -7.44 18.38 -1.83
CA GLY A 6 -6.46 18.13 -2.88
C GLY A 6 -5.21 17.37 -2.41
N ILE A 7 -4.73 17.61 -1.19
CA ILE A 7 -3.58 16.89 -0.63
C ILE A 7 -3.97 15.44 -0.31
N ALA A 8 -5.16 15.22 0.24
CA ALA A 8 -5.65 13.88 0.56
C ALA A 8 -5.84 13.02 -0.70
N ILE A 9 -6.47 13.57 -1.75
CA ILE A 9 -6.64 12.87 -3.04
C ILE A 9 -5.28 12.61 -3.69
N GLY A 10 -4.39 13.60 -3.71
CA GLY A 10 -3.03 13.47 -4.25
C GLY A 10 -2.24 12.38 -3.56
N ASN A 11 -2.37 12.24 -2.24
CA ASN A 11 -1.73 11.15 -1.48
C ASN A 11 -2.29 9.78 -1.86
N VAL A 12 -3.63 9.62 -1.91
CA VAL A 12 -4.25 8.33 -2.25
C VAL A 12 -3.85 7.86 -3.66
N ILE A 13 -3.90 8.76 -4.65
CA ILE A 13 -3.53 8.42 -6.03
C ILE A 13 -2.02 8.19 -6.13
N GLY A 14 -1.21 9.06 -5.51
CA GLY A 14 0.24 8.98 -5.53
C GLY A 14 0.78 7.68 -4.92
N SER A 15 0.28 7.27 -3.74
CA SER A 15 0.68 6.02 -3.08
C SER A 15 0.29 4.79 -3.92
N ASN A 16 -0.88 4.77 -4.56
CA ASN A 16 -1.28 3.67 -5.42
C ASN A 16 -0.39 3.56 -6.68
N ILE A 17 -0.06 4.70 -7.29
CA ILE A 17 0.85 4.74 -8.45
C ILE A 17 2.26 4.28 -8.03
N ALA A 18 2.78 4.77 -6.91
CA ALA A 18 4.09 4.38 -6.38
C ALA A 18 4.14 2.87 -6.08
N ASN A 19 3.10 2.30 -5.45
CA ASN A 19 3.07 0.87 -5.16
C ASN A 19 3.09 0.02 -6.44
N ILE A 20 2.39 0.41 -7.51
CA ILE A 20 2.39 -0.36 -8.76
C ILE A 20 3.69 -0.18 -9.56
N LEU A 21 4.17 1.06 -9.71
CA LEU A 21 5.32 1.32 -10.58
C LEU A 21 6.66 1.08 -9.88
N PHE A 22 6.77 1.49 -8.62
CA PHE A 22 8.02 1.41 -7.86
C PHE A 22 8.10 0.10 -7.07
N VAL A 23 7.13 -0.21 -6.20
CA VAL A 23 7.21 -1.42 -5.36
C VAL A 23 7.11 -2.69 -6.20
N ILE A 24 6.05 -2.86 -6.99
CA ILE A 24 5.90 -4.03 -7.87
C ILE A 24 6.99 -4.04 -8.96
N GLY A 25 7.34 -2.88 -9.53
CA GLY A 25 8.39 -2.79 -10.56
C GLY A 25 9.78 -3.22 -10.07
N VAL A 26 10.19 -2.75 -8.89
CA VAL A 26 11.47 -3.11 -8.28
C VAL A 26 11.46 -4.57 -7.81
N THR A 27 10.39 -5.03 -7.16
CA THR A 27 10.29 -6.43 -6.71
C THR A 27 10.27 -7.40 -7.89
N ALA A 28 9.55 -7.10 -8.98
CA ALA A 28 9.55 -7.92 -10.20
C ALA A 28 10.90 -7.93 -10.93
N PHE A 29 11.72 -6.88 -10.76
CA PHE A 29 13.07 -6.83 -11.30
C PHE A 29 14.03 -7.75 -10.55
N PHE A 30 13.92 -7.82 -9.22
CA PHE A 30 14.80 -8.63 -8.37
C PHE A 30 14.29 -10.05 -8.09
N ALA A 31 12.98 -10.28 -8.14
CA ALA A 31 12.34 -11.57 -7.86
C ALA A 31 11.29 -11.90 -8.93
N THR A 32 11.30 -13.15 -9.40
CA THR A 32 10.24 -13.64 -10.30
C THR A 32 8.94 -13.74 -9.52
N LEU A 33 7.93 -12.98 -9.93
CA LEU A 33 6.57 -13.08 -9.38
C LEU A 33 5.96 -14.43 -9.79
N VAL A 34 6.16 -15.45 -8.96
CA VAL A 34 5.53 -16.76 -9.12
C VAL A 34 4.20 -16.72 -8.37
N GLY A 35 3.09 -16.63 -9.11
CA GLY A 35 1.74 -16.64 -8.56
C GLY A 35 0.78 -17.23 -9.57
N MET A 36 -0.01 -18.22 -9.15
CA MET A 36 -0.94 -18.95 -10.01
C MET A 36 -1.87 -17.98 -10.77
N ARG A 37 -1.80 -18.04 -12.11
CA ARG A 37 -2.43 -17.08 -13.05
C ARG A 37 -3.88 -16.72 -12.75
N GLY A 38 -4.67 -17.61 -12.14
CA GLY A 38 -6.10 -17.40 -11.87
C GLY A 38 -6.39 -16.48 -10.68
N GLU A 39 -5.65 -16.61 -9.59
CA GLU A 39 -5.87 -15.83 -8.36
C GLU A 39 -5.40 -14.39 -8.57
N VAL A 40 -4.20 -14.23 -9.12
CA VAL A 40 -3.64 -12.91 -9.48
C VAL A 40 -4.53 -12.19 -10.49
N LEU A 41 -5.05 -12.86 -11.51
CA LEU A 41 -5.93 -12.23 -12.50
C LEU A 41 -7.22 -11.70 -11.88
N ARG A 42 -7.82 -12.47 -10.97
CA ARG A 42 -9.06 -12.07 -10.27
C ARG A 42 -8.82 -10.84 -9.41
N ASP A 43 -7.73 -10.82 -8.66
CA ASP A 43 -7.38 -9.71 -7.79
C ASP A 43 -7.04 -8.45 -8.62
N VAL A 44 -6.31 -8.60 -9.73
CA VAL A 44 -6.04 -7.52 -10.70
C VAL A 44 -7.34 -6.97 -11.30
N VAL A 45 -8.28 -7.84 -11.71
CA VAL A 45 -9.56 -7.41 -12.30
C VAL A 45 -10.39 -6.63 -11.28
N VAL A 46 -10.49 -7.10 -10.03
CA VAL A 46 -11.22 -6.38 -8.98
C VAL A 46 -10.58 -5.01 -8.71
N MET A 47 -9.26 -4.94 -8.65
CA MET A 47 -8.54 -3.67 -8.47
C MET A 47 -8.76 -2.72 -9.65
N MET A 48 -8.74 -3.21 -10.90
CA MET A 48 -9.03 -2.41 -12.08
C MET A 48 -10.47 -1.85 -12.08
N LEU A 49 -11.45 -2.65 -11.65
CA LEU A 49 -12.84 -2.21 -11.51
C LEU A 49 -12.98 -1.14 -10.42
N ALA A 50 -12.31 -1.32 -9.28
CA ALA A 50 -12.29 -0.35 -8.19
C ALA A 50 -11.64 0.98 -8.62
N THR A 51 -10.51 0.92 -9.34
CA THR A 51 -9.87 2.11 -9.93
C THR A 51 -10.77 2.78 -10.95
N GLY A 52 -11.43 2.03 -11.84
CA GLY A 52 -12.39 2.57 -12.79
C GLY A 52 -13.57 3.28 -12.11
N TRP A 53 -14.09 2.69 -11.05
CA TRP A 53 -15.14 3.30 -10.22
C TRP A 53 -14.67 4.61 -9.57
N MET A 54 -13.45 4.62 -9.00
CA MET A 54 -12.87 5.83 -8.42
C MET A 54 -12.68 6.93 -9.46
N MET A 55 -12.20 6.61 -10.67
CA MET A 55 -12.06 7.58 -11.76
C MET A 55 -13.42 8.17 -12.17
N TYR A 56 -14.47 7.35 -12.23
CA TYR A 56 -15.83 7.83 -12.51
C TYR A 56 -16.31 8.85 -11.44
N LEU A 57 -16.10 8.54 -10.15
CA LEU A 57 -16.44 9.44 -9.05
C LEU A 57 -15.65 10.75 -9.08
N MET A 58 -14.38 10.70 -9.51
CA MET A 58 -13.57 11.89 -9.69
C MET A 58 -14.04 12.74 -10.88
N ALA A 59 -14.43 12.10 -11.99
CA ALA A 59 -14.93 12.79 -13.18
C ALA A 59 -16.24 13.54 -12.91
N SER A 60 -17.03 13.12 -11.92
CA SER A 60 -18.22 13.87 -11.46
C SER A 60 -17.91 15.17 -10.70
N GLY A 61 -16.64 15.52 -10.49
CA GLY A 61 -16.20 16.81 -9.94
C GLY A 61 -16.21 16.91 -8.41
N GLU A 62 -16.95 16.05 -7.72
CA GLU A 62 -16.98 16.00 -6.26
C GLU A 62 -16.99 14.55 -5.73
N ILE A 63 -16.08 14.23 -4.81
CA ILE A 63 -16.13 12.97 -4.06
C ILE A 63 -16.96 13.21 -2.79
N SER A 64 -18.23 12.82 -2.83
CA SER A 64 -19.13 12.94 -1.68
C SER A 64 -18.75 11.95 -0.56
N GLN A 65 -19.20 12.21 0.66
CA GLN A 65 -19.05 11.28 1.79
C GLN A 65 -19.69 9.92 1.48
N ILE A 66 -20.80 9.91 0.73
CA ILE A 66 -21.49 8.69 0.29
C ILE A 66 -20.59 7.87 -0.63
N ALA A 67 -19.84 8.51 -1.52
CA ALA A 67 -18.85 7.83 -2.36
C ALA A 67 -17.76 7.17 -1.50
N GLY A 68 -17.28 7.86 -0.46
CA GLY A 68 -16.34 7.28 0.52
C GLY A 68 -16.91 6.05 1.24
N PHE A 69 -18.15 6.12 1.73
CA PHE A 69 -18.83 4.98 2.35
C PHE A 69 -19.00 3.81 1.38
N ASN A 70 -19.33 4.09 0.12
CA ASN A 70 -19.44 3.07 -0.91
C ASN A 70 -18.10 2.36 -1.16
N MET A 71 -16.98 3.10 -1.22
CA MET A 71 -15.65 2.51 -1.38
C MET A 71 -15.28 1.62 -0.18
N ILE A 72 -15.57 2.06 1.04
CA ILE A 72 -15.34 1.25 2.25
C ILE A 72 -16.19 -0.03 2.20
N ALA A 73 -17.46 0.07 1.79
CA ALA A 73 -18.34 -1.10 1.68
C ALA A 73 -17.82 -2.11 0.66
N VAL A 74 -17.34 -1.66 -0.51
CA VAL A 74 -16.72 -2.52 -1.53
C VAL A 74 -15.47 -3.21 -0.97
N LEU A 75 -14.61 -2.48 -0.27
CA LEU A 75 -13.41 -3.04 0.37
C LEU A 75 -13.78 -4.14 1.38
N LEU A 76 -14.75 -3.89 2.25
CA LEU A 76 -15.19 -4.88 3.25
C LEU A 76 -15.77 -6.13 2.60
N VAL A 77 -16.62 -5.98 1.59
CA VAL A 77 -17.18 -7.11 0.83
C VAL A 77 -16.06 -7.93 0.19
N TYR A 78 -15.06 -7.26 -0.41
CA TYR A 78 -13.93 -7.93 -1.02
C TYR A 78 -13.09 -8.72 0.00
N VAL A 79 -12.76 -8.12 1.15
CA VAL A 79 -11.99 -8.80 2.21
C VAL A 79 -12.75 -10.00 2.78
N ILE A 80 -14.05 -9.86 3.05
CA ILE A 80 -14.88 -10.96 3.56
C ILE A 80 -14.95 -12.10 2.53
N TRP A 81 -15.12 -11.75 1.25
CA TRP A 81 -15.17 -12.73 0.17
C TRP A 81 -13.84 -13.47 0.01
N GLN A 82 -12.71 -12.77 0.09
CA GLN A 82 -11.37 -13.36 0.09
C GLN A 82 -11.19 -14.33 1.26
N TYR A 83 -11.54 -13.91 2.48
CA TYR A 83 -11.45 -14.75 3.67
C TYR A 83 -12.30 -16.03 3.56
N TRP A 84 -13.54 -15.91 3.06
CA TRP A 84 -14.39 -17.09 2.84
C TRP A 84 -13.87 -18.02 1.75
N MET A 85 -13.23 -17.47 0.71
CA MET A 85 -12.62 -18.27 -0.35
C MET A 85 -11.37 -19.00 0.16
N ALA A 86 -10.55 -18.35 0.99
CA ALA A 86 -9.41 -18.94 1.68
C ALA A 86 -9.86 -20.05 2.65
N ALA A 87 -10.85 -19.77 3.50
CA ALA A 87 -11.37 -20.73 4.49
C ALA A 87 -12.00 -22.00 3.85
N LYS A 88 -12.43 -21.91 2.59
CA LYS A 88 -12.98 -23.05 1.83
C LYS A 88 -11.90 -23.86 1.10
N GLY A 89 -10.61 -23.56 1.31
CA GLY A 89 -9.49 -24.27 0.68
C GLY A 89 -9.48 -24.18 -0.84
N LYS A 90 -10.12 -23.16 -1.42
CA LYS A 90 -10.18 -22.94 -2.87
C LYS A 90 -9.01 -22.11 -3.41
N LEU A 91 -8.16 -21.61 -2.52
CA LEU A 91 -6.93 -20.92 -2.85
C LEU A 91 -5.77 -21.86 -2.53
N ASN A 92 -4.89 -22.07 -3.51
CA ASN A 92 -3.67 -22.84 -3.30
C ASN A 92 -2.65 -21.90 -2.66
N TYR A 93 -2.78 -21.73 -1.34
CA TYR A 93 -1.79 -20.99 -0.59
C TYR A 93 -0.59 -21.92 -0.34
N GLU A 94 0.60 -21.53 -0.81
CA GLU A 94 1.83 -22.13 -0.28
C GLU A 94 1.86 -21.75 1.21
N GLU A 95 1.78 -22.73 2.10
CA GLU A 95 1.95 -22.48 3.53
C GLU A 95 3.37 -21.92 3.74
N PRO A 96 3.52 -20.65 4.15
CA PRO A 96 4.83 -20.10 4.44
C PRO A 96 5.42 -20.88 5.62
N GLU A 97 6.74 -21.10 5.62
CA GLU A 97 7.43 -21.62 6.80
C GLU A 97 7.28 -20.61 7.95
N ILE A 98 6.26 -20.81 8.79
CA ILE A 98 6.00 -19.95 9.94
C ILE A 98 7.01 -20.34 11.01
N PRO A 99 7.91 -19.43 11.45
CA PRO A 99 8.74 -19.71 12.61
C PRO A 99 7.83 -20.03 13.80
N GLU A 100 8.07 -21.17 14.46
CA GLU A 100 7.29 -21.58 15.64
C GLU A 100 7.44 -20.54 16.76
N TYR A 101 6.41 -19.73 16.95
CA TYR A 101 6.33 -18.82 18.08
C TYR A 101 5.82 -19.59 19.30
N PRO A 102 6.54 -19.57 20.45
CA PRO A 102 6.15 -20.34 21.63
C PRO A 102 4.76 -19.97 22.18
N THR A 103 4.32 -18.72 21.96
CA THR A 103 3.06 -18.19 22.49
C THR A 103 2.51 -17.03 21.65
N MET A 104 1.17 -16.89 21.63
CA MET A 104 0.45 -15.86 20.86
C MET A 104 0.90 -14.42 21.19
N TRP A 105 1.17 -14.13 22.46
CA TRP A 105 1.59 -12.78 22.86
C TRP A 105 2.98 -12.43 22.34
N MET A 106 3.89 -13.41 22.19
CA MET A 106 5.19 -13.19 21.55
C MET A 106 5.01 -12.86 20.07
N ALA A 107 4.12 -13.55 19.37
CA ALA A 107 3.79 -13.22 17.97
C ALA A 107 3.23 -11.79 17.84
N VAL A 108 2.31 -11.40 18.74
CA VAL A 108 1.78 -10.03 18.79
C VAL A 108 2.87 -9.00 19.09
N LEU A 109 3.80 -9.31 20.00
CA LEU A 109 4.93 -8.42 20.29
C LEU A 109 5.89 -8.29 19.12
N PHE A 110 6.26 -9.39 18.46
CA PHE A 110 7.13 -9.34 17.28
C PHE A 110 6.47 -8.59 16.12
N LEU A 111 5.16 -8.80 15.90
CA LEU A 111 4.39 -8.03 14.93
C LEU A 111 4.43 -6.53 15.27
N GLY A 112 4.15 -6.17 16.52
CA GLY A 112 4.18 -4.78 16.98
C GLY A 112 5.56 -4.14 16.86
N MET A 113 6.62 -4.86 17.25
CA MET A 113 8.00 -4.39 17.11
C MET A 113 8.42 -4.26 15.65
N GLY A 114 8.03 -5.20 14.78
CA GLY A 114 8.29 -5.15 13.35
C GLY A 114 7.64 -3.94 12.69
N LEU A 115 6.33 -3.75 12.91
CA LEU A 115 5.60 -2.58 12.42
C LEU A 115 6.20 -1.26 12.90
N ALA A 116 6.54 -1.17 14.20
CA ALA A 116 7.19 0.02 14.75
C ALA A 116 8.57 0.26 14.12
N SER A 117 9.39 -0.80 13.99
CA SER A 117 10.74 -0.70 13.42
C SER A 117 10.71 -0.24 11.97
N ILE A 118 9.76 -0.74 11.16
CA ILE A 118 9.58 -0.31 9.77
C ILE A 118 9.15 1.16 9.72
N ALA A 119 8.15 1.56 10.53
CA ALA A 119 7.66 2.94 10.56
C ALA A 119 8.77 3.93 10.96
N PHE A 120 9.49 3.64 12.06
CA PHE A 120 10.59 4.49 12.52
C PHE A 120 11.78 4.46 11.57
N GLY A 121 12.12 3.30 11.00
CA GLY A 121 13.22 3.15 10.06
C GLY A 121 12.98 3.94 8.77
N ALA A 122 11.78 3.85 8.20
CA ALA A 122 11.39 4.62 7.03
C ALA A 122 11.43 6.13 7.31
N GLU A 123 10.89 6.59 8.45
CA GLU A 123 10.92 8.00 8.81
C GLU A 123 12.36 8.52 9.00
N PHE A 124 13.21 7.74 9.67
CA PHE A 124 14.61 8.09 9.86
C PHE A 124 15.36 8.20 8.52
N LEU A 125 15.15 7.26 7.61
CA LEU A 125 15.75 7.28 6.27
C LEU A 125 15.30 8.52 5.49
N VAL A 126 14.00 8.83 5.49
CA VAL A 126 13.46 10.00 4.78
C VAL A 126 14.01 11.30 5.34
N ARG A 127 14.10 11.42 6.67
CA ARG A 127 14.69 12.60 7.31
C ARG A 127 16.18 12.74 6.96
N GLY A 128 16.95 11.65 7.04
CA GLY A 128 18.37 11.65 6.65
C GLY A 128 18.59 12.02 5.18
N ALA A 129 17.79 11.46 4.27
CA ALA A 129 17.84 11.76 2.85
C ALA A 129 17.50 13.23 2.55
N LYS A 130 16.47 13.79 3.22
CA LYS A 130 16.13 15.23 3.11
C LYS A 130 17.29 16.12 3.55
N THR A 131 17.91 15.83 4.70
CA THR A 131 19.05 16.60 5.21
C THR A 131 20.25 16.52 4.28
N ALA A 132 20.56 15.33 3.75
CA ALA A 132 21.66 15.18 2.80
C ALA A 132 21.40 15.95 1.49
N ALA A 133 20.18 15.88 0.95
CA ALA A 133 19.79 16.57 -0.27
C ALA A 133 19.79 18.10 -0.12
N SER A 134 19.38 18.62 1.04
CA SER A 134 19.40 20.07 1.30
C SER A 134 20.84 20.61 1.41
N ILE A 135 21.77 19.84 2.00
CA ILE A 135 23.18 20.24 2.12
C ILE A 135 23.84 20.39 0.74
N ILE A 136 23.50 19.52 -0.21
CA ILE A 136 24.04 19.60 -1.59
C ILE A 136 23.25 20.56 -2.49
N GLY A 137 22.28 21.31 -1.95
CA GLY A 137 21.56 22.37 -2.64
C GLY A 137 20.41 21.91 -3.55
N VAL A 138 19.85 20.71 -3.32
CA VAL A 138 18.66 20.28 -4.08
C VAL A 138 17.45 21.14 -3.66
N PRO A 139 16.66 21.68 -4.60
CA PRO A 139 15.46 22.45 -4.28
C PRO A 139 14.45 21.66 -3.44
N GLU A 140 13.83 22.31 -2.46
CA GLU A 140 12.86 21.67 -1.56
C GLU A 140 11.67 21.06 -2.31
N ASP A 141 11.24 21.67 -3.41
CA ASP A 141 10.16 21.15 -4.26
C ASP A 141 10.53 19.79 -4.87
N VAL A 142 11.78 19.63 -5.30
CA VAL A 142 12.29 18.38 -5.89
C VAL A 142 12.40 17.30 -4.81
N ILE A 143 12.88 17.66 -3.61
CA ILE A 143 12.95 16.74 -2.47
C ILE A 143 11.52 16.30 -2.06
N GLY A 144 10.58 17.24 -2.03
CA GLY A 144 9.18 17.00 -1.67
C GLY A 144 8.47 16.08 -2.65
N LEU A 145 8.66 16.29 -3.96
CA LEU A 145 8.01 15.49 -4.99
C LEU A 145 8.62 14.07 -5.12
N SER A 146 9.88 13.87 -4.76
CA SER A 146 10.60 12.61 -4.95
C SER A 146 10.83 11.82 -3.65
N VAL A 147 11.68 12.34 -2.76
CA VAL A 147 12.14 11.65 -1.54
C VAL A 147 10.99 11.39 -0.58
N ILE A 148 10.04 12.32 -0.44
CA ILE A 148 8.87 12.13 0.43
C ILE A 148 7.91 11.10 -0.18
N ALA A 149 7.58 11.26 -1.46
CA ALA A 149 6.62 10.39 -2.14
C ALA A 149 7.09 8.92 -2.14
N VAL A 150 8.36 8.68 -2.43
CA VAL A 150 8.96 7.34 -2.33
C VAL A 150 9.06 6.91 -0.87
N GLY A 151 9.49 7.83 0.00
CA GLY A 151 9.70 7.60 1.42
C GLY A 151 8.48 7.09 2.18
N THR A 152 7.29 7.62 1.86
CA THR A 152 6.02 7.20 2.47
C THR A 152 5.56 5.82 2.01
N SER A 153 6.08 5.32 0.88
CA SER A 153 5.79 3.99 0.34
C SER A 153 6.88 2.95 0.66
N LEU A 154 7.90 3.32 1.44
CA LEU A 154 8.98 2.41 1.83
C LEU A 154 8.52 1.29 2.77
N PRO A 155 7.64 1.54 3.76
CA PRO A 155 7.10 0.45 4.58
C PRO A 155 6.45 -0.68 3.76
N GLU A 156 5.90 -0.35 2.61
CA GLU A 156 5.21 -1.27 1.70
C GLU A 156 6.14 -2.06 0.78
N LEU A 157 7.45 -1.73 0.72
CA LEU A 157 8.45 -2.45 -0.06
C LEU A 157 8.97 -3.72 0.65
N SER A 158 8.73 -3.85 1.97
CA SER A 158 9.32 -4.90 2.81
C SER A 158 8.81 -6.29 2.53
#